data_AF-A0A5J5N0A7-F1
#
_entry.id   AF-A0A5J5N0A7-F1
#
_cell.length_a   1.000
_cell.length_b   1.000
_cell.length_c   1.000
_cell.angle_alpha   90.00
_cell.angle_beta   90.00
_cell.angle_gamma   90.00
#
_symmetry.space_group_name_H-M   'P 1'
#
loop_
_entity.id
_entity.type
_entity.pdbx_description
1 polymer ?
#
loop_
_entity_poly.entity_id
_entity_poly.type
_entity_poly.pdbx_seq_one_letter_code
_entity_poly.pdbx_strand_id
1 'polypeptide(L)'
;MYLGEVCTEAGERWELQLKGAGPTPFSRQADGRKVLRSSIREFLCSEAMFHLGVPTTRAGACVTSQSTVVRDIFYDGNPRPEPCAVVLRLAPTFLRFGSFEIFKSRDEHTGRAGPSVGRDDIRLQMLDYVISTFYPEIQAAHPEDPVQRHAAFFREVTRRTARLVAEWQCVGFCHGVLNTDNMSIVGLTIDYGPFGFLDRYDPDHVCNASDTAGRYAYSKQPEVCKWNLQKLAEALDPALPLELAEAILADEFDAEFGRHYLQKMRRKLGLVQTEQEGDGALVAQLLETMHLTGADFTNSFHLLSSFPAAPESPDLDEFLATLTAQCASLEELRLAFRPQMDPRQLSMMLMLAQSNPQLLALIGTRASLARELERVEQQSRLEQLSEAELHGRNRSRWAAWLRDYRARLEKDQEASGDAAAWQAERVRIMRANNPKYVLRNYIAQGAIEAAESGDFSEVRRVLKLLETPYGGEVDAEAAAEASEAAEETRGAAGRRRSYSSKPPLWAAELCVT
;
A
#
# COMPACT_ATOMS: atom_id res chain seq x y z
N MET A 1 -7.29 7.51 -21.57
CA MET A 1 -8.17 7.38 -22.76
C MET A 1 -8.74 5.98 -22.76
N TYR A 2 -10.06 5.84 -22.73
CA TYR A 2 -10.72 4.55 -22.90
C TYR A 2 -10.73 4.19 -24.38
N LEU A 3 -10.24 2.99 -24.71
CA LEU A 3 -10.17 2.50 -26.09
C LEU A 3 -11.41 1.70 -26.47
N GLY A 4 -12.04 1.06 -25.49
CA GLY A 4 -13.10 0.09 -25.69
C GLY A 4 -12.94 -1.08 -24.72
N GLU A 5 -13.66 -2.16 -25.01
CA GLU A 5 -13.73 -3.33 -24.14
C GLU A 5 -13.53 -4.60 -24.97
N VAL A 6 -12.98 -5.61 -24.32
CA VAL A 6 -12.84 -6.95 -24.89
C VAL A 6 -13.60 -7.93 -24.00
N CYS A 7 -14.37 -8.80 -24.63
CA CYS A 7 -14.98 -9.95 -23.97
C CYS A 7 -14.08 -11.18 -24.18
N THR A 8 -13.73 -11.86 -23.10
CA THR A 8 -12.99 -13.13 -23.17
C THR A 8 -13.92 -14.27 -23.62
N GLU A 9 -13.35 -15.41 -24.01
CA GLU A 9 -14.12 -16.62 -24.32
C GLU A 9 -14.96 -17.11 -23.14
N ALA A 10 -14.53 -16.81 -21.90
CA ALA A 10 -15.27 -17.10 -20.67
C ALA A 10 -16.41 -16.10 -20.39
N GLY A 11 -16.61 -15.10 -21.26
CA GLY A 11 -17.64 -14.07 -21.10
C GLY A 11 -17.26 -12.92 -20.16
N GLU A 12 -16.02 -12.88 -19.66
CA GLU A 12 -15.53 -11.78 -18.83
C GLU A 12 -15.29 -10.53 -19.68
N ARG A 13 -15.65 -9.37 -19.15
CA ARG A 13 -15.47 -8.07 -19.82
C ARG A 13 -14.27 -7.34 -19.23
N TRP A 14 -13.42 -6.81 -20.10
CA TRP A 14 -12.25 -6.02 -19.73
C TRP A 14 -12.23 -4.70 -20.49
N GLU A 15 -12.24 -3.58 -19.78
CA GLU A 15 -12.02 -2.24 -20.32
C GLU A 15 -10.52 -2.02 -20.59
N LEU A 16 -10.18 -1.45 -21.74
CA LEU A 16 -8.82 -1.08 -22.11
C LEU A 16 -8.64 0.43 -22.00
N GLN A 17 -7.70 0.87 -21.18
CA GLN A 17 -7.39 2.29 -20.99
C GLN A 17 -5.91 2.59 -21.24
N LEU A 18 -5.62 3.55 -22.12
CA LEU A 18 -4.28 4.13 -22.26
C LEU A 18 -4.10 5.33 -21.33
N LYS A 19 -3.12 5.25 -20.44
CA LYS A 19 -2.69 6.36 -19.57
C LYS A 19 -1.43 7.00 -20.14
N GLY A 20 -1.46 8.31 -20.38
CA GLY A 20 -0.39 9.05 -21.09
C GLY A 20 -0.64 9.28 -22.59
N ALA A 21 -1.84 8.97 -23.09
CA ALA A 21 -2.20 9.04 -24.51
C ALA A 21 -2.17 10.45 -25.12
N GLY A 22 -2.11 11.51 -24.30
CA GLY A 22 -2.14 12.90 -24.75
C GLY A 22 -3.29 13.69 -24.11
N PRO A 23 -3.43 14.97 -24.51
CA PRO A 23 -4.43 15.87 -23.94
C PRO A 23 -5.85 15.43 -24.29
N THR A 24 -6.78 15.75 -23.39
CA THR A 24 -8.23 15.53 -23.52
C THR A 24 -8.96 16.80 -23.04
N PRO A 25 -10.28 16.94 -23.27
CA PRO A 25 -11.06 18.03 -22.68
C PRO A 25 -10.96 18.13 -21.15
N PHE A 26 -10.53 17.06 -20.47
CA PHE A 26 -10.41 16.97 -19.02
C PHE A 26 -8.98 17.23 -18.51
N SER A 27 -8.03 17.53 -19.40
CA SER A 27 -6.61 17.71 -19.04
C SER A 27 -6.31 18.98 -18.22
N ARG A 28 -7.28 19.90 -18.08
CA ARG A 28 -7.08 21.20 -17.41
C ARG A 28 -5.86 21.92 -18.02
N GLN A 29 -4.83 22.18 -17.21
CA GLN A 29 -3.56 22.80 -17.63
C GLN A 29 -2.43 21.78 -17.86
N ALA A 30 -2.69 20.49 -17.66
CA ALA A 30 -1.70 19.43 -17.85
C ALA A 30 -1.58 19.02 -19.33
N ASP A 31 -0.40 18.50 -19.71
CA ASP A 31 -0.10 18.08 -21.09
C ASP A 31 -0.76 16.74 -21.50
N GLY A 32 -1.37 16.01 -20.57
CA GLY A 32 -1.97 14.70 -20.80
C GLY A 32 -0.95 13.58 -21.08
N ARG A 33 0.34 13.82 -20.83
CA ARG A 33 1.43 12.86 -21.02
C ARG A 33 1.83 12.23 -19.70
N LYS A 34 2.35 11.00 -19.81
CA LYS A 34 2.96 10.27 -18.71
C LYS A 34 4.44 10.03 -19.04
N VAL A 35 5.28 9.95 -18.01
CA VAL A 35 6.72 9.71 -18.14
C VAL A 35 7.08 8.25 -17.89
N LEU A 36 8.26 7.82 -18.33
CA LEU A 36 8.72 6.44 -18.23
C LEU A 36 8.76 5.95 -16.78
N ARG A 37 9.34 6.72 -15.84
CA ARG A 37 9.45 6.33 -14.43
C ARG A 37 8.10 5.95 -13.81
N SER A 38 7.09 6.80 -13.96
CA SER A 38 5.76 6.58 -13.37
C SER A 38 5.01 5.49 -14.12
N SER A 39 5.34 5.26 -15.39
CA SER A 39 4.78 4.18 -16.21
C SER A 39 5.28 2.82 -15.76
N ILE A 40 6.59 2.69 -15.53
CA ILE A 40 7.21 1.48 -14.98
C ILE A 40 6.68 1.19 -13.57
N ARG A 41 6.61 2.20 -12.69
CA ARG A 41 6.05 2.03 -11.32
C ARG A 41 4.62 1.48 -11.34
N GLU A 42 3.74 2.10 -12.13
CA GLU A 42 2.35 1.66 -12.26
C GLU A 42 2.26 0.26 -12.86
N PHE A 43 3.04 -0.04 -13.90
CA PHE A 43 3.09 -1.34 -14.54
C PHE A 43 3.50 -2.44 -13.55
N LEU A 44 4.66 -2.28 -12.90
CA LEU A 44 5.18 -3.28 -11.96
C LEU A 44 4.28 -3.44 -10.73
N CYS A 45 3.70 -2.36 -10.20
CA CYS A 45 2.88 -2.45 -8.99
C CYS A 45 1.51 -3.06 -9.24
N SER A 46 0.90 -2.78 -10.41
CA SER A 46 -0.34 -3.44 -10.84
C SER A 46 -0.18 -4.96 -10.82
N GLU A 47 0.91 -5.46 -11.39
CA GLU A 47 1.17 -6.90 -11.46
C GLU A 47 1.63 -7.47 -10.11
N ALA A 48 2.44 -6.73 -9.34
CA ALA A 48 2.81 -7.13 -7.98
C ALA A 48 1.58 -7.36 -7.09
N MET A 49 0.63 -6.43 -7.10
CA MET A 49 -0.58 -6.52 -6.29
C MET A 49 -1.45 -7.70 -6.72
N PHE A 50 -1.55 -7.98 -8.03
CA PHE A 50 -2.25 -9.15 -8.55
C PHE A 50 -1.65 -10.45 -8.02
N HIS A 51 -0.32 -10.62 -8.11
CA HIS A 51 0.35 -11.83 -7.65
C HIS A 51 0.45 -11.96 -6.12
N LEU A 52 0.31 -10.85 -5.38
CA LEU A 52 0.07 -10.86 -3.93
C LEU A 52 -1.38 -11.23 -3.56
N GLY A 53 -2.26 -11.43 -4.55
CA GLY A 53 -3.67 -11.75 -4.33
C GLY A 53 -4.50 -10.54 -3.86
N VAL A 54 -4.02 -9.32 -4.05
CA VAL A 54 -4.76 -8.10 -3.72
C VAL A 54 -5.53 -7.60 -4.95
N PRO A 55 -6.85 -7.35 -4.84
CA PRO A 55 -7.64 -6.87 -5.98
C PRO A 55 -7.07 -5.58 -6.58
N THR A 56 -6.87 -5.55 -7.89
CA THR A 56 -6.20 -4.44 -8.58
C THR A 56 -6.54 -4.34 -10.06
N THR A 57 -6.40 -3.14 -10.64
CA THR A 57 -6.26 -2.98 -12.08
C THR A 57 -4.97 -3.62 -12.59
N ARG A 58 -5.01 -4.21 -13.78
CA ARG A 58 -3.87 -4.87 -14.42
C ARG A 58 -3.16 -3.95 -15.42
N ALA A 59 -1.90 -4.25 -15.71
CA ALA A 59 -1.12 -3.50 -16.69
C ALA A 59 -0.68 -4.41 -17.85
N GLY A 60 -1.26 -4.18 -19.04
CA GLY A 60 -1.02 -5.04 -20.21
C GLY A 60 0.28 -4.71 -20.97
N ALA A 61 0.67 -3.44 -21.01
CA ALA A 61 1.90 -3.01 -21.69
C ALA A 61 2.40 -1.65 -21.17
N CYS A 62 3.71 -1.43 -21.25
CA CYS A 62 4.36 -0.13 -21.03
C CYS A 62 5.23 0.19 -22.24
N VAL A 63 4.91 1.27 -22.96
CA VAL A 63 5.60 1.67 -24.19
C VAL A 63 6.22 3.04 -24.01
N THR A 64 7.53 3.15 -24.23
CA THR A 64 8.26 4.43 -24.20
C THR A 64 8.41 5.05 -25.59
N SER A 65 8.86 6.29 -25.66
CA SER A 65 9.12 7.01 -26.91
C SER A 65 10.31 7.97 -26.76
N GLN A 66 10.79 8.50 -27.89
CA GLN A 66 11.80 9.57 -27.89
C GLN A 66 11.21 10.95 -27.55
N SER A 67 9.88 11.09 -27.50
CA SER A 67 9.25 12.35 -27.09
C SER A 67 9.51 12.59 -25.61
N THR A 68 9.86 13.81 -25.23
CA THR A 68 10.11 14.17 -23.83
C THR A 68 9.12 15.22 -23.33
N VAL A 69 8.84 15.20 -22.03
CA VAL A 69 8.12 16.28 -21.33
C VAL A 69 8.93 16.75 -20.13
N VAL A 70 8.83 18.04 -19.83
CA VAL A 70 9.53 18.63 -18.70
C VAL A 70 8.77 18.32 -17.40
N ARG A 71 9.47 17.79 -16.41
CA ARG A 71 8.94 17.49 -15.08
C ARG A 71 9.94 17.88 -14.01
N ASP A 72 9.44 18.35 -12.88
CA ASP A 72 10.22 18.41 -11.65
C ASP A 72 10.07 17.07 -10.94
N ILE A 73 11.13 16.26 -10.98
CA ILE A 73 11.09 14.87 -10.48
C ILE A 73 10.95 14.85 -8.96
N PHE A 74 11.69 15.75 -8.30
CA PHE A 74 11.82 15.80 -6.84
C PHE A 74 11.05 16.96 -6.21
N TYR A 75 10.38 17.78 -7.02
CA TYR A 75 9.66 18.99 -6.58
C TYR A 75 10.61 19.98 -5.87
N ASP A 76 11.86 20.01 -6.32
CA ASP A 76 12.95 20.82 -5.75
C ASP A 76 13.22 22.10 -6.54
N GLY A 77 12.41 22.38 -7.58
CA GLY A 77 12.57 23.50 -8.49
C GLY A 77 13.53 23.24 -9.63
N ASN A 78 14.04 22.01 -9.82
CA ASN A 78 14.98 21.64 -10.88
C ASN A 78 14.33 20.74 -11.95
N PRO A 79 13.45 21.28 -12.81
CA PRO A 79 12.77 20.47 -13.81
C PRO A 79 13.72 19.95 -14.90
N ARG A 80 13.50 18.70 -15.31
CA ARG A 80 14.29 17.98 -16.32
C ARG A 80 13.38 17.38 -17.40
N PRO A 81 13.88 17.22 -18.64
CA PRO A 81 13.17 16.47 -19.66
C PRO A 81 13.15 14.98 -19.29
N GLU A 82 11.97 14.38 -19.29
CA GLU A 82 11.76 12.96 -19.07
C GLU A 82 11.12 12.31 -20.32
N PRO A 83 11.52 11.08 -20.69
CA PRO A 83 10.93 10.36 -21.80
C PRO A 83 9.45 10.07 -21.53
N CYS A 84 8.61 10.32 -22.54
CA CYS A 84 7.19 10.03 -22.51
C CYS A 84 6.96 8.53 -22.64
N ALA A 85 6.00 8.02 -21.89
CA ALA A 85 5.53 6.66 -21.98
C ALA A 85 4.01 6.58 -21.88
N VAL A 86 3.48 5.46 -22.34
CA VAL A 86 2.06 5.09 -22.25
C VAL A 86 1.94 3.74 -21.58
N VAL A 87 1.00 3.61 -20.64
CA VAL A 87 0.64 2.33 -20.02
C VAL A 87 -0.75 1.92 -20.50
N LEU A 88 -0.87 0.68 -20.97
CA LEU A 88 -2.15 0.02 -21.18
C LEU A 88 -2.60 -0.57 -19.85
N ARG A 89 -3.72 -0.05 -19.33
CA ARG A 89 -4.39 -0.54 -18.13
C ARG A 89 -5.59 -1.38 -18.53
N LEU A 90 -5.85 -2.42 -17.76
CA LEU A 90 -6.95 -3.36 -17.94
C LEU A 90 -7.72 -3.49 -16.62
N ALA A 91 -9.05 -3.42 -16.66
CA ALA A 91 -9.90 -3.68 -15.50
C ALA A 91 -11.30 -4.10 -15.96
N PRO A 92 -12.08 -4.80 -15.12
CA PRO A 92 -13.51 -4.99 -15.37
C PRO A 92 -14.24 -3.65 -15.57
N THR A 93 -13.88 -2.64 -14.79
CA THR A 93 -14.28 -1.25 -15.03
C THR A 93 -13.35 -0.23 -14.40
N PHE A 94 -13.26 0.96 -15.01
CA PHE A 94 -12.58 2.13 -14.45
C PHE A 94 -13.52 3.13 -13.74
N LEU A 95 -14.79 2.76 -13.52
CA LEU A 95 -15.74 3.57 -12.73
C LEU A 95 -15.29 3.67 -11.26
N ARG A 96 -15.43 4.88 -10.71
CA ARG A 96 -14.93 5.26 -9.38
C ARG A 96 -16.03 5.86 -8.53
N PHE A 97 -15.77 6.07 -7.24
CA PHE A 97 -16.71 6.83 -6.40
C PHE A 97 -16.86 8.25 -6.94
N GLY A 98 -15.76 8.89 -7.33
CA GLY A 98 -15.76 10.21 -7.98
C GLY A 98 -16.56 10.28 -9.29
N SER A 99 -16.83 9.15 -9.97
CA SER A 99 -17.72 9.11 -11.15
C SER A 99 -19.16 9.49 -10.78
N PHE A 100 -19.61 9.22 -9.55
CA PHE A 100 -20.92 9.65 -9.05
C PHE A 100 -20.89 11.05 -8.45
N GLU A 101 -19.73 11.56 -8.05
CA GLU A 101 -19.63 12.89 -7.45
C GLU A 101 -19.73 14.03 -8.47
N ILE A 102 -19.58 13.76 -9.77
CA ILE A 102 -19.77 14.78 -10.82
C ILE A 102 -21.22 15.32 -10.89
N PHE A 103 -22.17 14.65 -10.23
CA PHE A 103 -23.57 15.07 -10.12
C PHE A 103 -23.85 15.89 -8.85
N LYS A 104 -22.90 16.00 -7.91
CA LYS A 104 -23.09 16.72 -6.65
C LYS A 104 -23.33 18.22 -6.87
N SER A 105 -24.29 18.73 -6.12
CA SER A 105 -24.58 20.16 -6.00
C SER A 105 -23.37 20.94 -5.47
N ARG A 106 -23.49 22.27 -5.48
CA ARG A 106 -22.44 23.16 -5.02
C ARG A 106 -22.13 22.91 -3.54
N ASP A 107 -20.87 22.59 -3.25
CA ASP A 107 -20.34 22.48 -1.90
C ASP A 107 -20.32 23.87 -1.24
N GLU A 108 -20.88 23.97 -0.05
CA GLU A 108 -21.05 25.25 0.65
C GLU A 108 -19.72 25.89 1.06
N HIS A 109 -18.70 25.07 1.31
CA HIS A 109 -17.42 25.54 1.82
C HIS A 109 -16.46 25.98 0.70
N THR A 110 -16.31 25.16 -0.32
CA THR A 110 -15.40 25.40 -1.46
C THR A 110 -16.07 26.14 -2.61
N GLY A 111 -17.40 26.17 -2.65
CA GLY A 111 -18.18 26.75 -3.73
C GLY A 111 -18.09 25.98 -5.05
N ARG A 112 -17.47 24.80 -5.07
CA ARG A 112 -17.31 23.94 -6.26
C ARG A 112 -18.54 23.07 -6.45
N ALA A 113 -18.90 22.79 -7.70
CA ALA A 113 -19.98 21.87 -8.06
C ALA A 113 -19.48 20.90 -9.12
N GLY A 114 -20.13 19.74 -9.23
CA GLY A 114 -19.86 18.80 -10.31
C GLY A 114 -20.30 19.34 -11.68
N PRO A 115 -19.72 18.87 -12.80
CA PRO A 115 -20.09 19.33 -14.14
C PRO A 115 -21.48 18.84 -14.61
N SER A 116 -22.15 17.97 -13.85
CA SER A 116 -23.41 17.33 -14.25
C SER A 116 -24.53 17.48 -13.22
N VAL A 117 -24.51 18.57 -12.43
CA VAL A 117 -25.57 18.87 -11.45
C VAL A 117 -26.95 18.84 -12.10
N GLY A 118 -27.92 18.21 -11.43
CA GLY A 118 -29.31 18.12 -11.88
C GLY A 118 -29.58 17.05 -12.94
N ARG A 119 -28.57 16.26 -13.34
CA ARG A 119 -28.73 15.13 -14.28
C ARG A 119 -28.91 13.80 -13.56
N ASP A 120 -29.93 13.74 -12.72
CA ASP A 120 -30.25 12.51 -11.96
C ASP A 120 -30.64 11.35 -12.88
N ASP A 121 -31.22 11.66 -14.04
CA ASP A 121 -31.51 10.69 -15.11
C ASP A 121 -30.27 9.89 -15.53
N ILE A 122 -29.14 10.58 -15.75
CA ILE A 122 -27.87 9.94 -16.11
C ILE A 122 -27.26 9.21 -14.92
N ARG A 123 -27.35 9.81 -13.71
CA ARG A 123 -26.80 9.20 -12.50
C ARG A 123 -27.46 7.84 -12.22
N LEU A 124 -28.79 7.79 -12.28
CA LEU A 124 -29.56 6.56 -12.12
C LEU A 124 -29.23 5.54 -13.20
N GLN A 125 -29.17 5.97 -14.46
CA GLN A 125 -28.78 5.09 -15.56
C GLN A 125 -27.38 4.48 -15.34
N MET A 126 -26.42 5.27 -14.85
CA MET A 126 -25.07 4.79 -14.53
C MET A 126 -25.07 3.83 -13.34
N LEU A 127 -25.87 4.09 -12.30
CA LEU A 127 -26.04 3.20 -11.15
C LEU A 127 -26.63 1.84 -11.58
N ASP A 128 -27.71 1.86 -12.35
CA ASP A 128 -28.34 0.65 -12.88
C ASP A 128 -27.39 -0.12 -13.81
N TYR A 129 -26.61 0.58 -14.64
CA TYR A 129 -25.56 -0.05 -15.47
C TYR A 129 -24.51 -0.76 -14.62
N VAL A 130 -24.00 -0.10 -13.57
CA VAL A 130 -23.00 -0.67 -12.67
C VAL A 130 -23.53 -1.93 -12.00
N ILE A 131 -24.74 -1.88 -11.46
CA ILE A 131 -25.34 -3.00 -10.73
C ILE A 131 -25.63 -4.17 -11.68
N SER A 132 -26.30 -3.91 -12.80
CA SER A 132 -26.65 -4.97 -13.75
C SER A 132 -25.43 -5.63 -14.40
N THR A 133 -24.33 -4.90 -14.59
CA THR A 133 -23.14 -5.41 -15.29
C THR A 133 -22.14 -6.06 -14.34
N PHE A 134 -21.89 -5.45 -13.17
CA PHE A 134 -20.80 -5.86 -12.27
C PHE A 134 -21.27 -6.50 -10.96
N TYR A 135 -22.58 -6.45 -10.69
CA TYR A 135 -23.24 -7.07 -9.54
C TYR A 135 -24.55 -7.78 -9.95
N PRO A 136 -24.53 -8.64 -11.00
CA PRO A 136 -25.73 -9.23 -11.57
C PRO A 136 -26.54 -10.06 -10.55
N GLU A 137 -25.88 -10.64 -9.55
CA GLU A 137 -26.53 -11.34 -8.44
C GLU A 137 -27.41 -10.41 -7.58
N ILE A 138 -26.99 -9.16 -7.39
CA ILE A 138 -27.77 -8.14 -6.66
C ILE A 138 -28.94 -7.68 -7.51
N GLN A 139 -28.72 -7.49 -8.82
CA GLN A 139 -29.79 -7.18 -9.77
C GLN A 139 -30.86 -8.26 -9.78
N ALA A 140 -30.46 -9.54 -9.77
CA ALA A 140 -31.37 -10.68 -9.79
C ALA A 140 -32.13 -10.87 -8.47
N ALA A 141 -31.50 -10.54 -7.33
CA ALA A 141 -32.14 -10.64 -6.01
C ALA A 141 -33.20 -9.55 -5.77
N HIS A 142 -33.04 -8.38 -6.39
CA HIS A 142 -33.92 -7.22 -6.20
C HIS A 142 -34.36 -6.59 -7.55
N PRO A 143 -35.09 -7.33 -8.41
CA PRO A 143 -35.43 -6.87 -9.76
C PRO A 143 -36.43 -5.70 -9.75
N GLU A 144 -37.39 -5.72 -8.82
CA GLU A 144 -38.52 -4.77 -8.76
C GLU A 144 -38.43 -3.76 -7.59
N ASP A 145 -37.37 -3.84 -6.78
CA ASP A 145 -37.13 -2.93 -5.64
C ASP A 145 -35.79 -2.21 -5.80
N PRO A 146 -35.77 -1.03 -6.46
CA PRO A 146 -34.54 -0.28 -6.70
C PRO A 146 -33.86 0.18 -5.40
N VAL A 147 -34.62 0.52 -4.36
CA VAL A 147 -34.03 1.01 -3.11
C VAL A 147 -33.29 -0.12 -2.40
N GLN A 148 -33.90 -1.30 -2.29
CA GLN A 148 -33.20 -2.47 -1.73
C GLN A 148 -32.04 -2.94 -2.61
N ARG A 149 -32.19 -2.84 -3.93
CA ARG A 149 -31.10 -3.13 -4.87
C ARG A 149 -29.90 -2.21 -4.64
N HIS A 150 -30.12 -0.91 -4.54
CA HIS A 150 -29.06 0.08 -4.29
C HIS A 150 -28.43 -0.10 -2.91
N ALA A 151 -29.23 -0.44 -1.89
CA ALA A 151 -28.76 -0.74 -0.54
C ALA A 151 -27.87 -2.00 -0.52
N ALA A 152 -28.29 -3.08 -1.20
CA ALA A 152 -27.50 -4.29 -1.35
C ALA A 152 -26.18 -4.04 -2.10
N PHE A 153 -26.22 -3.25 -3.17
CA PHE A 153 -25.04 -2.81 -3.89
C PHE A 153 -24.08 -2.01 -3.00
N PHE A 154 -24.56 -0.99 -2.29
CA PHE A 154 -23.72 -0.17 -1.43
C PHE A 154 -23.10 -0.98 -0.28
N ARG A 155 -23.85 -1.94 0.28
CA ARG A 155 -23.34 -2.91 1.26
C ARG A 155 -22.18 -3.74 0.71
N GLU A 156 -22.31 -4.27 -0.50
CA GLU A 156 -21.24 -5.05 -1.12
C GLU A 156 -20.02 -4.18 -1.45
N VAL A 157 -20.21 -2.96 -1.97
CA VAL A 157 -19.11 -2.00 -2.19
C VAL A 157 -18.38 -1.71 -0.88
N THR A 158 -19.13 -1.47 0.21
CA THR A 158 -18.59 -1.24 1.55
C THR A 158 -17.72 -2.41 2.01
N ARG A 159 -18.23 -3.65 1.90
CA ARG A 159 -17.49 -4.86 2.25
C ARG A 159 -16.24 -5.06 1.40
N ARG A 160 -16.34 -4.86 0.07
CA ARG A 160 -15.19 -4.98 -0.84
C ARG A 160 -14.10 -3.97 -0.51
N THR A 161 -14.48 -2.71 -0.23
CA THR A 161 -13.52 -1.67 0.17
C THR A 161 -12.88 -2.00 1.53
N ALA A 162 -13.64 -2.48 2.51
CA ALA A 162 -13.12 -2.90 3.81
C ALA A 162 -12.10 -4.06 3.69
N ARG A 163 -12.40 -5.08 2.87
CA ARG A 163 -11.47 -6.18 2.57
C ARG A 163 -10.22 -5.67 1.86
N LEU A 164 -10.38 -4.81 0.85
CA LEU A 164 -9.27 -4.27 0.07
C LEU A 164 -8.25 -3.53 0.95
N VAL A 165 -8.73 -2.62 1.80
CA VAL A 165 -7.83 -1.87 2.68
C VAL A 165 -7.23 -2.77 3.77
N ALA A 166 -7.95 -3.80 4.25
CA ALA A 166 -7.37 -4.81 5.13
C ALA A 166 -6.22 -5.59 4.45
N GLU A 167 -6.34 -5.95 3.17
CA GLU A 167 -5.23 -6.54 2.41
C GLU A 167 -4.04 -5.59 2.32
N TRP A 168 -4.27 -4.29 2.04
CA TRP A 168 -3.21 -3.28 2.03
C TRP A 168 -2.45 -3.23 3.38
N GLN A 169 -3.18 -3.24 4.50
CA GLN A 169 -2.57 -3.30 5.83
C GLN A 169 -1.83 -4.64 6.08
N CYS A 170 -2.23 -5.74 5.45
CA CYS A 170 -1.57 -7.04 5.67
C CYS A 170 -0.27 -7.20 4.86
N VAL A 171 -0.13 -6.50 3.73
CA VAL A 171 1.08 -6.52 2.88
C VAL A 171 1.95 -5.28 3.05
N GLY A 172 1.55 -4.33 3.90
CA GLY A 172 2.31 -3.11 4.14
C GLY A 172 2.26 -2.15 2.95
N PHE A 173 1.16 -2.12 2.18
CA PHE A 173 1.00 -1.21 1.06
C PHE A 173 0.41 0.13 1.52
N CYS A 174 1.02 1.23 1.10
CA CYS A 174 0.55 2.59 1.29
C CYS A 174 0.27 3.23 -0.07
N HIS A 175 -0.98 3.62 -0.33
CA HIS A 175 -1.42 4.11 -1.64
C HIS A 175 -0.97 5.55 -1.92
N GLY A 176 -0.95 6.41 -0.90
CA GLY A 176 -0.47 7.79 -0.97
C GLY A 176 -1.42 8.83 -1.58
N VAL A 177 -2.49 8.42 -2.28
CA VAL A 177 -3.49 9.34 -2.88
C VAL A 177 -4.89 8.70 -2.90
N LEU A 178 -5.51 8.60 -1.73
CA LEU A 178 -6.85 8.02 -1.57
C LEU A 178 -7.96 9.07 -1.69
N ASN A 179 -7.92 9.84 -2.77
CA ASN A 179 -9.05 10.69 -3.15
C ASN A 179 -10.22 9.80 -3.63
N THR A 180 -11.45 10.32 -3.59
CA THR A 180 -12.65 9.60 -4.03
C THR A 180 -12.63 9.21 -5.51
N ASP A 181 -11.95 9.99 -6.35
CA ASP A 181 -11.71 9.63 -7.74
C ASP A 181 -10.73 8.45 -7.89
N ASN A 182 -9.95 8.08 -6.87
CA ASN A 182 -9.08 6.90 -6.86
C ASN A 182 -9.69 5.70 -6.10
N MET A 183 -11.00 5.72 -5.84
CA MET A 183 -11.71 4.59 -5.22
C MET A 183 -12.52 3.86 -6.28
N SER A 184 -12.16 2.61 -6.59
CA SER A 184 -12.87 1.79 -7.57
C SER A 184 -14.26 1.36 -7.08
N ILE A 185 -15.27 1.45 -7.94
CA ILE A 185 -16.63 1.01 -7.63
C ILE A 185 -16.76 -0.52 -7.49
N VAL A 186 -15.73 -1.28 -7.92
CA VAL A 186 -15.68 -2.75 -7.84
C VAL A 186 -14.64 -3.25 -6.83
N GLY A 187 -14.03 -2.35 -6.03
CA GLY A 187 -13.10 -2.73 -4.97
C GLY A 187 -11.71 -3.13 -5.46
N LEU A 188 -11.19 -2.45 -6.49
CA LEU A 188 -9.83 -2.65 -6.99
C LEU A 188 -8.89 -1.55 -6.50
N THR A 189 -7.63 -1.91 -6.23
CA THR A 189 -6.52 -0.95 -6.19
C THR A 189 -6.38 -0.29 -7.55
N ILE A 190 -6.35 1.04 -7.61
CA ILE A 190 -6.40 1.80 -8.87
C ILE A 190 -5.56 3.08 -8.76
N ASP A 191 -4.90 3.46 -9.85
CA ASP A 191 -4.10 4.69 -9.95
C ASP A 191 -2.87 4.74 -9.02
N TYR A 192 -1.92 3.89 -9.36
CA TYR A 192 -0.57 3.89 -8.83
C TYR A 192 0.20 5.19 -9.19
N GLY A 193 0.28 6.10 -8.23
CA GLY A 193 1.15 7.29 -8.28
C GLY A 193 2.26 7.18 -7.23
N PRO A 194 2.22 7.99 -6.16
CA PRO A 194 3.19 7.95 -5.08
C PRO A 194 2.88 6.88 -4.03
N PHE A 195 2.70 5.63 -4.47
CA PHE A 195 2.54 4.50 -3.56
C PHE A 195 3.89 4.07 -2.97
N GLY A 196 3.87 3.29 -1.90
CA GLY A 196 5.04 2.58 -1.37
C GLY A 196 4.65 1.33 -0.60
N PHE A 197 5.50 0.30 -0.65
CA PHE A 197 5.46 -0.77 0.33
C PHE A 197 6.33 -0.37 1.53
N LEU A 198 5.90 -0.69 2.74
CA LEU A 198 6.68 -0.47 3.95
C LEU A 198 7.98 -1.26 3.87
N ASP A 199 9.10 -0.55 4.01
CA ASP A 199 10.38 -1.17 4.30
C ASP A 199 10.43 -1.52 5.80
N ARG A 200 10.74 -0.55 6.66
CA ARG A 200 10.51 -0.68 8.11
C ARG A 200 9.03 -0.48 8.43
N TYR A 201 8.54 -1.17 9.46
CA TYR A 201 7.22 -0.88 9.98
C TYR A 201 7.19 0.47 10.67
N ASP A 202 6.41 1.38 10.10
CA ASP A 202 6.16 2.71 10.62
C ASP A 202 4.67 3.01 10.37
N PRO A 203 3.82 3.02 11.43
CA PRO A 203 2.38 3.22 11.25
C PRO A 203 2.07 4.59 10.65
N ASP A 204 2.92 5.58 10.87
CA ASP A 204 2.74 6.94 10.38
C ASP A 204 3.49 7.20 9.08
N HIS A 205 3.96 6.14 8.40
CA HIS A 205 4.62 6.26 7.11
C HIS A 205 3.73 6.95 6.08
N VAL A 206 4.26 8.03 5.50
CA VAL A 206 3.68 8.77 4.38
C VAL A 206 4.53 8.52 3.15
N CYS A 207 3.99 7.81 2.16
CA CYS A 207 4.71 7.51 0.92
C CYS A 207 4.67 8.65 -0.11
N ASN A 208 3.70 9.55 0.00
CA ASN A 208 3.55 10.70 -0.88
C ASN A 208 4.19 11.95 -0.29
N ALA A 209 5.28 12.44 -0.88
CA ALA A 209 5.97 13.62 -0.39
C ALA A 209 5.12 14.91 -0.43
N SER A 210 4.06 14.95 -1.24
CA SER A 210 3.11 16.08 -1.27
C SER A 210 2.09 16.04 -0.12
N ASP A 211 1.92 14.90 0.55
CA ASP A 211 1.02 14.75 1.70
C ASP A 211 1.70 15.17 3.00
N THR A 212 2.01 16.46 3.09
CA THR A 212 2.68 17.03 4.27
C THR A 212 1.85 16.91 5.55
N ALA A 213 0.53 16.75 5.47
CA ALA A 213 -0.35 16.53 6.62
C ALA A 213 -0.39 15.06 7.07
N GLY A 214 0.07 14.13 6.23
CA GLY A 214 -0.08 12.68 6.45
C GLY A 214 -1.55 12.28 6.51
N ARG A 215 -2.38 12.80 5.60
CA ARG A 215 -3.78 12.42 5.43
C ARG A 215 -3.90 10.96 5.01
N TYR A 216 -3.00 10.51 4.13
CA TYR A 216 -2.94 9.18 3.54
C TYR A 216 -1.79 8.35 4.12
N ALA A 217 -1.39 8.64 5.36
CA ALA A 217 -0.45 7.79 6.09
C ALA A 217 -0.96 6.35 6.18
N TYR A 218 -0.04 5.40 6.27
CA TYR A 218 -0.35 3.97 6.26
C TYR A 218 -1.44 3.55 7.27
N SER A 219 -1.36 4.03 8.53
CA SER A 219 -2.34 3.75 9.59
C SER A 219 -3.72 4.34 9.33
N LYS A 220 -3.81 5.39 8.50
CA LYS A 220 -5.06 6.16 8.26
C LYS A 220 -5.86 5.66 7.06
N GLN A 221 -5.30 4.77 6.24
CA GLN A 221 -5.97 4.28 5.03
C GLN A 221 -7.38 3.68 5.31
N PRO A 222 -7.61 2.89 6.38
CA PRO A 222 -8.95 2.37 6.68
C PRO A 222 -9.98 3.48 6.90
N GLU A 223 -9.68 4.44 7.77
CA GLU A 223 -10.58 5.57 8.06
C GLU A 223 -10.81 6.46 6.84
N VAL A 224 -9.79 6.66 6.01
CA VAL A 224 -9.94 7.40 4.75
C VAL A 224 -10.85 6.66 3.77
N CYS A 225 -10.73 5.34 3.66
CA CYS A 225 -11.61 4.54 2.81
C CYS A 225 -13.08 4.59 3.30
N LYS A 226 -13.29 4.50 4.62
CA LYS A 226 -14.60 4.68 5.24
C LYS A 226 -15.19 6.07 4.96
N TRP A 227 -14.36 7.11 5.08
CA TRP A 227 -14.76 8.48 4.72
C TRP A 227 -15.11 8.61 3.23
N ASN A 228 -14.37 7.97 2.33
CA ASN A 228 -14.69 7.96 0.90
C ASN A 228 -16.01 7.23 0.59
N LEU A 229 -16.35 6.17 1.33
CA LEU A 229 -17.66 5.51 1.23
C LEU A 229 -18.81 6.42 1.67
N GLN A 230 -18.61 7.23 2.72
CA GLN A 230 -19.57 8.28 3.09
C GLN A 230 -19.77 9.27 1.93
N LYS A 231 -18.70 9.64 1.22
CA LYS A 231 -18.80 10.51 0.04
C LYS A 231 -19.52 9.86 -1.14
N LEU A 232 -19.40 8.54 -1.31
CA LEU A 232 -20.22 7.80 -2.26
C LEU A 232 -21.70 7.77 -1.81
N ALA A 233 -21.99 7.54 -0.53
CA ALA A 233 -23.36 7.56 0.00
C ALA A 233 -24.07 8.89 -0.30
N GLU A 234 -23.42 10.01 0.00
CA GLU A 234 -23.90 11.35 -0.37
C GLU A 234 -24.13 11.51 -1.89
N ALA A 235 -23.31 10.87 -2.72
CA ALA A 235 -23.43 10.96 -4.18
C ALA A 235 -24.59 10.12 -4.74
N LEU A 236 -25.06 9.12 -4.00
CA LEU A 236 -26.14 8.22 -4.41
C LEU A 236 -27.53 8.71 -3.95
N ASP A 237 -27.62 9.72 -3.07
CA ASP A 237 -28.88 10.29 -2.60
C ASP A 237 -29.63 11.10 -3.70
N PRO A 238 -30.95 10.91 -3.94
CA PRO A 238 -31.88 10.11 -3.16
C PRO A 238 -32.14 8.69 -3.70
N ALA A 239 -31.37 8.23 -4.70
CA ALA A 239 -31.52 6.87 -5.26
C ALA A 239 -31.27 5.80 -4.18
N LEU A 240 -30.33 6.08 -3.28
CA LEU A 240 -30.16 5.39 -2.00
C LEU A 240 -30.32 6.45 -0.90
N PRO A 241 -31.38 6.39 -0.07
CA PRO A 241 -31.55 7.33 1.03
C PRO A 241 -30.32 7.35 1.94
N LEU A 242 -29.84 8.56 2.26
CA LEU A 242 -28.59 8.74 3.00
C LEU A 242 -28.60 8.02 4.36
N GLU A 243 -29.71 8.06 5.10
CA GLU A 243 -29.83 7.42 6.41
C GLU A 243 -29.65 5.90 6.31
N LEU A 244 -30.13 5.29 5.22
CA LEU A 244 -29.96 3.86 4.98
C LEU A 244 -28.51 3.53 4.61
N ALA A 245 -27.85 4.36 3.80
CA ALA A 245 -26.45 4.18 3.46
C ALA A 245 -25.54 4.32 4.70
N GLU A 246 -25.80 5.31 5.55
CA GLU A 246 -25.05 5.53 6.79
C GLU A 246 -25.21 4.36 7.78
N ALA A 247 -26.42 3.82 7.91
CA ALA A 247 -26.64 2.61 8.71
C ALA A 247 -25.85 1.42 8.18
N ILE A 248 -25.86 1.19 6.85
CA ILE A 248 -25.05 0.13 6.22
C ILE A 248 -23.56 0.34 6.48
N LEU A 249 -23.06 1.57 6.33
CA LEU A 249 -21.64 1.87 6.54
C LEU A 249 -21.22 1.59 8.00
N ALA A 250 -22.05 1.98 8.96
CA ALA A 250 -21.83 1.74 10.38
C ALA A 250 -21.84 0.25 10.74
N ASP A 251 -22.75 -0.53 10.17
CA ASP A 251 -22.90 -1.95 10.48
C ASP A 251 -21.82 -2.82 9.82
N GLU A 252 -21.35 -2.44 8.63
CA GLU A 252 -20.59 -3.36 7.77
C GLU A 252 -19.08 -3.08 7.76
N PHE A 253 -18.64 -1.83 7.73
CA PHE A 253 -17.24 -1.51 7.41
C PHE A 253 -16.25 -2.02 8.46
N ASP A 254 -16.42 -1.61 9.72
CA ASP A 254 -15.47 -1.94 10.79
C ASP A 254 -15.48 -3.44 11.11
N ALA A 255 -16.66 -4.05 11.08
CA ALA A 255 -16.84 -5.48 11.29
C ALA A 255 -16.15 -6.30 10.19
N GLU A 256 -16.36 -5.94 8.92
CA GLU A 256 -15.76 -6.64 7.80
C GLU A 256 -14.25 -6.42 7.72
N PHE A 257 -13.79 -5.18 7.96
CA PHE A 257 -12.36 -4.86 8.02
C PHE A 257 -11.67 -5.67 9.12
N GLY A 258 -12.19 -5.61 10.36
CA GLY A 258 -11.60 -6.29 11.51
C GLY A 258 -11.53 -7.80 11.32
N ARG A 259 -12.62 -8.41 10.82
CA ARG A 259 -12.70 -9.84 10.53
C ARG A 259 -11.69 -10.26 9.45
N HIS A 260 -11.64 -9.55 8.33
CA HIS A 260 -10.75 -9.89 7.21
C HIS A 260 -9.28 -9.67 7.56
N TYR A 261 -8.97 -8.54 8.21
CA TYR A 261 -7.64 -8.20 8.70
C TYR A 261 -7.11 -9.27 9.67
N LEU A 262 -7.88 -9.61 10.71
CA LEU A 262 -7.45 -10.62 11.67
C LEU A 262 -7.30 -11.99 11.01
N GLN A 263 -8.22 -12.38 10.13
CA GLN A 263 -8.11 -13.63 9.36
C GLN A 263 -6.79 -13.72 8.59
N LYS A 264 -6.39 -12.64 7.91
CA LYS A 264 -5.13 -12.59 7.17
C LYS A 264 -3.92 -12.57 8.09
N MET A 265 -3.94 -11.78 9.15
CA MET A 265 -2.84 -11.71 10.11
C MET A 265 -2.59 -13.04 10.82
N ARG A 266 -3.64 -13.80 11.17
CA ARG A 266 -3.51 -15.18 11.69
C ARG A 266 -2.77 -16.09 10.72
N ARG A 267 -3.12 -16.06 9.43
CA ARG A 267 -2.43 -16.86 8.40
C ARG A 267 -0.96 -16.46 8.28
N LYS A 268 -0.66 -15.16 8.33
CA LYS A 268 0.71 -14.63 8.36
C LYS A 268 1.49 -15.08 9.60
N LEU A 269 0.81 -15.30 10.72
CA LEU A 269 1.38 -15.86 11.96
C LEU A 269 1.33 -17.39 12.03
N GLY A 270 0.74 -18.07 11.05
CA GLY A 270 0.61 -19.53 11.06
C GLY A 270 -0.32 -20.06 12.15
N LEU A 271 -1.30 -19.27 12.58
CA LEU A 271 -2.39 -19.72 13.45
C LEU A 271 -3.47 -20.37 12.57
N VAL A 272 -3.40 -21.70 12.44
CA VAL A 272 -4.17 -22.47 11.46
C VAL A 272 -5.42 -23.11 12.05
N GLN A 273 -5.51 -23.17 13.38
CA GLN A 273 -6.70 -23.64 14.08
C GLN A 273 -7.68 -22.50 14.41
N THR A 274 -8.68 -22.80 15.24
CA THR A 274 -9.76 -21.90 15.64
C THR A 274 -9.27 -20.58 16.22
N GLU A 275 -10.09 -19.54 16.05
CA GLU A 275 -9.84 -18.24 16.62
C GLU A 275 -9.91 -18.18 18.13
N GLN A 276 -8.91 -17.53 18.72
CA GLN A 276 -8.85 -17.23 20.15
C GLN A 276 -8.90 -15.72 20.36
N GLU A 277 -9.55 -15.31 21.45
CA GLU A 277 -9.75 -13.91 21.83
C GLU A 277 -8.44 -13.10 21.89
N GLY A 278 -7.32 -13.75 22.26
CA GLY A 278 -6.01 -13.12 22.36
C GLY A 278 -5.28 -12.87 21.03
N ASP A 279 -5.80 -13.36 19.90
CA ASP A 279 -5.08 -13.31 18.61
C ASP A 279 -4.90 -11.86 18.11
N GLY A 280 -5.91 -11.01 18.33
CA GLY A 280 -5.81 -9.58 18.01
C GLY A 280 -4.76 -8.85 18.84
N ALA A 281 -4.67 -9.16 20.15
CA ALA A 281 -3.67 -8.57 21.03
C ALA A 281 -2.24 -9.00 20.65
N LEU A 282 -2.05 -10.28 20.29
CA LEU A 282 -0.77 -10.80 19.81
C LEU A 282 -0.29 -10.10 18.53
N VAL A 283 -1.22 -9.85 17.59
CA VAL A 283 -0.95 -9.07 16.37
C VAL A 283 -0.56 -7.63 16.71
N ALA A 284 -1.31 -6.96 17.60
CA ALA A 284 -1.00 -5.59 18.00
C ALA A 284 0.40 -5.49 18.65
N GLN A 285 0.76 -6.43 19.53
CA GLN A 285 2.07 -6.49 20.16
C GLN A 285 3.21 -6.77 19.17
N LEU A 286 2.96 -7.55 18.11
CA LEU A 286 3.94 -7.75 17.04
C LEU A 286 4.24 -6.44 16.34
N LEU A 287 3.20 -5.73 15.92
CA LEU A 287 3.33 -4.47 15.21
C LEU A 287 4.00 -3.41 16.09
N GLU A 288 3.67 -3.35 17.38
CA GLU A 288 4.36 -2.50 18.34
C GLU A 288 5.85 -2.88 18.46
N THR A 289 6.17 -4.17 18.52
CA THR A 289 7.56 -4.65 18.56
C THR A 289 8.32 -4.25 17.29
N MET A 290 7.70 -4.39 16.12
CA MET A 290 8.28 -3.95 14.85
C MET A 290 8.49 -2.43 14.82
N HIS A 291 7.53 -1.64 15.32
CA HIS A 291 7.62 -0.18 15.37
C HIS A 291 8.77 0.28 16.27
N LEU A 292 8.82 -0.24 17.50
CA LEU A 292 9.83 0.10 18.49
C LEU A 292 11.26 -0.30 18.09
N THR A 293 11.40 -1.28 17.20
CA THR A 293 12.70 -1.79 16.72
C THR A 293 13.04 -1.33 15.31
N GLY A 294 12.11 -0.66 14.62
CA GLY A 294 12.23 -0.31 13.20
C GLY A 294 12.42 -1.53 12.31
N ALA A 295 11.80 -2.67 12.64
CA ALA A 295 11.98 -3.91 11.92
C ALA A 295 11.41 -3.85 10.50
N ASP A 296 12.09 -4.50 9.55
CA ASP A 296 11.61 -4.66 8.19
C ASP A 296 10.30 -5.47 8.17
N PHE A 297 9.23 -4.85 7.69
CA PHE A 297 7.88 -5.41 7.78
C PHE A 297 7.78 -6.75 7.05
N THR A 298 8.20 -6.79 5.79
CA THR A 298 8.09 -7.97 4.93
C THR A 298 9.00 -9.09 5.44
N ASN A 299 10.26 -8.79 5.72
CA ASN A 299 11.25 -9.78 6.11
C ASN A 299 10.95 -10.36 7.50
N SER A 300 10.44 -9.57 8.44
CA SER A 300 10.01 -10.09 9.75
C SER A 300 8.92 -11.14 9.61
N PHE A 301 7.86 -10.88 8.83
CA PHE A 301 6.82 -11.89 8.57
C PHE A 301 7.37 -13.12 7.83
N HIS A 302 8.21 -12.91 6.82
CA HIS A 302 8.81 -14.01 6.06
C HIS A 302 9.64 -14.93 6.98
N LEU A 303 10.51 -14.36 7.82
CA LEU A 303 11.36 -15.10 8.76
C LEU A 303 10.55 -15.87 9.81
N LEU A 304 9.42 -15.34 10.31
CA LEU A 304 8.59 -16.06 11.28
C LEU A 304 8.12 -17.45 10.78
N SER A 305 8.09 -17.66 9.47
CA SER A 305 7.78 -18.95 8.85
C SER A 305 8.78 -20.05 9.24
N SER A 306 10.02 -19.70 9.60
CA SER A 306 11.06 -20.63 10.08
C SER A 306 11.24 -20.59 11.60
N PHE A 307 10.34 -19.94 12.36
CA PHE A 307 10.43 -19.88 13.81
C PHE A 307 10.37 -21.30 14.43
N PRO A 308 11.35 -21.68 15.27
CA PRO A 308 11.34 -22.98 15.92
C PRO A 308 10.34 -23.00 17.08
N ALA A 309 9.13 -23.50 16.82
CA ALA A 309 8.00 -23.49 17.77
C ALA A 309 8.21 -24.40 19.00
N ALA A 310 9.17 -25.33 18.99
CA ALA A 310 9.46 -26.22 20.11
C ALA A 310 10.12 -25.51 21.31
N PRO A 311 9.68 -25.73 22.57
CA PRO A 311 10.11 -25.00 23.77
C PRO A 311 11.63 -24.98 24.05
N GLU A 312 12.36 -26.01 23.61
CA GLU A 312 13.80 -26.19 23.87
C GLU A 312 14.64 -26.19 22.59
N SER A 313 14.19 -25.49 21.53
CA SER A 313 14.97 -25.48 20.29
C SER A 313 16.33 -24.78 20.49
N PRO A 314 17.45 -25.46 20.16
CA PRO A 314 18.79 -24.86 20.21
C PRO A 314 18.92 -23.69 19.21
N ASP A 315 18.03 -23.63 18.21
CA ASP A 315 18.08 -22.65 17.12
C ASP A 315 17.44 -21.30 17.49
N LEU A 316 16.86 -21.15 18.69
CA LEU A 316 16.17 -19.92 19.09
C LEU A 316 17.09 -18.71 19.13
N ASP A 317 18.31 -18.87 19.63
CA ASP A 317 19.27 -17.78 19.74
C ASP A 317 19.79 -17.32 18.35
N GLU A 318 19.97 -18.27 17.43
CA GLU A 318 20.33 -18.01 16.03
C GLU A 318 19.17 -17.32 15.30
N PHE A 319 17.95 -17.85 15.44
CA PHE A 319 16.75 -17.24 14.87
C PHE A 319 16.57 -15.80 15.35
N LEU A 320 16.75 -15.56 16.65
CA LEU A 320 16.65 -14.22 17.23
C LEU A 320 17.74 -13.28 16.69
N ALA A 321 18.95 -13.77 16.42
CA ALA A 321 19.99 -13.00 15.75
C ALA A 321 19.59 -12.64 14.30
N THR A 322 19.06 -13.59 13.53
CA THR A 322 18.58 -13.35 12.15
C THR A 322 17.42 -12.35 12.12
N LEU A 323 16.47 -12.47 13.04
CA LEU A 323 15.32 -11.58 13.14
C LEU A 323 15.73 -10.16 13.55
N THR A 324 16.60 -10.03 14.55
CA THR A 324 17.10 -8.72 15.00
C THR A 324 18.02 -8.05 13.99
N ALA A 325 18.63 -8.80 13.06
CA ALA A 325 19.32 -8.23 11.90
C ALA A 325 18.38 -7.53 10.91
N GLN A 326 17.07 -7.80 10.98
CA GLN A 326 16.04 -7.07 10.22
C GLN A 326 15.59 -5.78 10.93
N CYS A 327 16.03 -5.52 12.16
CA CYS A 327 15.77 -4.25 12.84
C CYS A 327 16.53 -3.10 12.18
N ALA A 328 16.06 -1.87 12.42
CA ALA A 328 16.74 -0.69 11.94
C ALA A 328 18.10 -0.53 12.64
N SER A 329 19.13 -0.21 11.87
CA SER A 329 20.43 0.21 12.39
C SER A 329 20.32 1.60 13.01
N LEU A 330 21.30 1.95 13.83
CA LEU A 330 21.37 3.30 14.43
C LEU A 330 21.46 4.39 13.35
N GLU A 331 22.17 4.11 12.25
CA GLU A 331 22.28 5.00 11.10
C GLU A 331 20.95 5.16 10.36
N GLU A 332 20.22 4.05 10.13
CA GLU A 332 18.88 4.07 9.53
C GLU A 332 17.90 4.90 10.37
N LEU A 333 17.95 4.76 11.71
CA LEU A 333 17.12 5.54 12.64
C LEU A 333 17.51 7.03 12.64
N ARG A 334 18.81 7.35 12.65
CA ARG A 334 19.27 8.75 12.60
C ARG A 334 18.83 9.45 11.31
N LEU A 335 18.90 8.74 10.19
CA LEU A 335 18.42 9.27 8.91
C LEU A 335 16.90 9.45 8.91
N ALA A 336 16.17 8.50 9.46
CA ALA A 336 14.71 8.53 9.57
C ALA A 336 14.18 9.73 10.36
N PHE A 337 14.81 10.02 11.50
CA PHE A 337 14.43 11.08 12.43
C PHE A 337 15.22 12.38 12.21
N ARG A 338 15.95 12.50 11.09
CA ARG A 338 16.62 13.76 10.72
C ARG A 338 15.58 14.89 10.66
N PRO A 339 15.77 15.99 11.41
CA PRO A 339 14.92 17.17 11.30
C PRO A 339 14.96 17.71 9.88
N GLN A 340 13.82 18.15 9.39
CA GLN A 340 13.70 18.68 8.03
C GLN A 340 13.68 20.21 8.03
N MET A 341 13.35 20.81 9.17
CA MET A 341 13.31 22.26 9.34
C MET A 341 14.64 22.80 9.89
N ASP A 342 15.08 23.94 9.34
CA ASP A 342 16.23 24.67 9.90
C ASP A 342 15.94 25.08 11.37
N PRO A 343 16.89 24.92 12.32
CA PRO A 343 16.66 25.24 13.73
C PRO A 343 16.23 26.68 14.01
N ARG A 344 16.68 27.65 13.21
CA ARG A 344 16.27 29.06 13.35
C ARG A 344 14.83 29.24 12.89
N GLN A 345 14.45 28.57 11.78
CA GLN A 345 13.07 28.55 11.30
C GLN A 345 12.13 27.93 12.34
N LEU A 346 12.51 26.78 12.92
CA LEU A 346 11.72 26.12 13.97
C LEU A 346 11.54 27.03 15.18
N SER A 347 12.62 27.68 15.64
CA SER A 347 12.58 28.65 16.73
C SER A 347 11.64 29.83 16.45
N MET A 348 11.70 30.39 15.23
CA MET A 348 10.80 31.46 14.79
C MET A 348 9.34 31.00 14.79
N MET A 349 9.05 29.80 14.29
CA MET A 349 7.69 29.25 14.27
C MET A 349 7.16 28.99 15.69
N LEU A 350 7.99 28.53 16.62
CA LEU A 350 7.62 28.36 18.03
C LEU A 350 7.31 29.69 18.71
N MET A 351 8.12 30.73 18.44
CA MET A 351 7.85 32.10 18.92
C MET A 351 6.54 32.66 18.35
N LEU A 352 6.26 32.42 17.06
CA LEU A 352 4.99 32.78 16.43
C LEU A 352 3.80 32.02 17.02
N ALA A 353 3.97 30.73 17.32
CA ALA A 353 2.93 29.92 17.95
C ALA A 353 2.51 30.46 19.32
N GLN A 354 3.46 31.00 20.10
CA GLN A 354 3.21 31.60 21.41
C GLN A 354 2.63 33.02 21.30
N SER A 355 3.11 33.83 20.36
CA SER A 355 2.76 35.26 20.25
C SER A 355 1.49 35.52 19.42
N ASN A 356 1.24 34.74 18.36
CA ASN A 356 0.06 34.90 17.51
C ASN A 356 -0.40 33.56 16.88
N PRO A 357 -1.22 32.78 17.60
CA PRO A 357 -1.67 31.46 17.15
C PRO A 357 -2.51 31.48 15.87
N GLN A 358 -3.17 32.60 15.56
CA GLN A 358 -3.98 32.76 14.35
C GLN A 358 -3.10 32.92 13.10
N LEU A 359 -1.99 33.66 13.23
CA LEU A 359 -1.01 33.81 12.15
C LEU A 359 -0.33 32.47 11.82
N LEU A 360 -0.05 31.66 12.83
CA LEU A 360 0.52 30.32 12.64
C LEU A 360 -0.40 29.44 11.77
N ALA A 361 -1.70 29.46 12.03
CA ALA A 361 -2.69 28.67 11.28
C ALA A 361 -2.75 29.05 9.78
N LEU A 362 -2.32 30.25 9.41
CA LEU A 362 -2.22 30.71 8.02
C LEU A 362 -0.91 30.30 7.32
N ILE A 363 0.17 30.05 8.08
CA ILE A 363 1.53 29.83 7.55
C ILE A 363 1.91 28.34 7.56
N GLY A 364 1.36 27.54 8.48
CA GLY A 364 1.64 26.11 8.56
C GLY A 364 0.66 25.39 9.49
N THR A 365 0.63 24.06 9.41
CA THR A 365 -0.23 23.28 10.29
C THR A 365 0.47 23.05 11.63
N ARG A 366 -0.23 23.21 12.76
CA ARG A 366 0.32 22.85 14.10
C ARG A 366 0.88 21.42 14.12
N ALA A 367 0.29 20.53 13.32
CA ALA A 367 0.73 19.15 13.14
C ALA A 367 2.12 19.01 12.49
N SER A 368 2.51 19.89 11.55
CA SER A 368 3.88 19.86 11.00
C SER A 368 4.89 20.27 12.06
N LEU A 369 4.56 21.27 12.89
CA LEU A 369 5.43 21.73 13.98
C LEU A 369 5.64 20.66 15.05
N ALA A 370 4.57 19.96 15.44
CA ALA A 370 4.63 18.88 16.42
C ALA A 370 5.55 17.74 15.94
N ARG A 371 5.45 17.34 14.66
CA ARG A 371 6.31 16.31 14.07
C ARG A 371 7.78 16.73 13.99
N GLU A 372 8.07 17.99 13.67
CA GLU A 372 9.45 18.48 13.66
C GLU A 372 10.06 18.48 15.06
N LEU A 373 9.28 18.86 16.09
CA LEU A 373 9.73 18.77 17.49
C LEU A 373 10.04 17.32 17.90
N GLU A 374 9.16 16.38 17.51
CA GLU A 374 9.36 14.95 17.78
C GLU A 374 10.62 14.42 17.10
N ARG A 375 10.89 14.80 15.83
CA ARG A 375 12.13 14.46 15.12
C ARG A 375 13.37 14.93 15.88
N VAL A 376 13.37 16.19 16.35
CA VAL A 376 14.49 16.75 17.13
C VAL A 376 14.71 15.98 18.43
N GLU A 377 13.64 15.67 19.16
CA GLU A 377 13.73 14.89 20.40
C GLU A 377 14.29 13.48 20.16
N GLN A 378 13.78 12.78 19.15
CA GLN A 378 14.25 11.44 18.78
C GLN A 378 15.71 11.46 18.32
N GLN A 379 16.10 12.46 17.53
CA GLN A 379 17.49 12.61 17.10
C GLN A 379 18.44 12.74 18.31
N SER A 380 18.10 13.59 19.28
CA SER A 380 18.92 13.76 20.49
C SER A 380 19.06 12.47 21.30
N ARG A 381 17.97 11.69 21.41
CA ARG A 381 18.00 10.36 22.06
C ARG A 381 18.90 9.38 21.31
N LEU A 382 18.87 9.39 19.97
CA LEU A 382 19.69 8.51 19.12
C LEU A 382 21.18 8.90 19.08
N GLU A 383 21.53 10.15 19.40
CA GLU A 383 22.92 10.57 19.55
C GLU A 383 23.59 9.97 20.80
N GLN A 384 22.80 9.76 21.86
CA GLN A 384 23.27 9.21 23.13
C GLN A 384 23.28 7.68 23.18
N LEU A 385 22.59 7.02 22.24
CA LEU A 385 22.43 5.57 22.21
C LEU A 385 23.59 4.89 21.48
N SER A 386 24.19 3.86 22.09
CA SER A 386 25.17 3.01 21.42
C SER A 386 24.52 1.89 20.61
N GLU A 387 25.23 1.36 19.60
CA GLU A 387 24.74 0.24 18.79
C GLU A 387 24.51 -1.03 19.63
N ALA A 388 25.38 -1.30 20.62
CA ALA A 388 25.26 -2.45 21.50
C ALA A 388 24.01 -2.35 22.39
N GLU A 389 23.70 -1.16 22.91
CA GLU A 389 22.47 -0.93 23.69
C GLU A 389 21.21 -1.07 22.82
N LEU A 390 21.23 -0.51 21.60
CA LEU A 390 20.13 -0.66 20.64
C LEU A 390 19.88 -2.14 20.32
N HIS A 391 20.95 -2.89 20.01
CA HIS A 391 20.85 -4.32 19.73
C HIS A 391 20.31 -5.11 20.93
N GLY A 392 20.79 -4.84 22.15
CA GLY A 392 20.32 -5.50 23.37
C GLY A 392 18.84 -5.21 23.68
N ARG A 393 18.39 -3.96 23.47
CA ARG A 393 16.96 -3.57 23.60
C ARG A 393 16.10 -4.29 22.57
N ASN A 394 16.54 -4.32 21.31
CA ASN A 394 15.81 -4.99 20.24
C ASN A 394 15.70 -6.50 20.49
N ARG A 395 16.80 -7.15 20.91
CA ARG A 395 16.81 -8.58 21.28
C ARG A 395 15.81 -8.88 22.40
N SER A 396 15.78 -8.06 23.44
CA SER A 396 14.89 -8.23 24.58
C SER A 396 13.41 -8.11 24.19
N ARG A 397 13.06 -7.12 23.36
CA ARG A 397 11.67 -6.90 22.88
C ARG A 397 11.19 -8.07 22.04
N TRP A 398 11.99 -8.51 21.06
CA TRP A 398 11.67 -9.65 20.22
C TRP A 398 11.58 -10.96 21.01
N ALA A 399 12.49 -11.19 21.96
CA ALA A 399 12.43 -12.37 22.83
C ALA A 399 11.15 -12.39 23.68
N ALA A 400 10.69 -11.23 24.16
CA ALA A 400 9.44 -11.14 24.90
C ALA A 400 8.24 -11.51 24.03
N TRP A 401 8.11 -10.91 22.84
CA TRP A 401 7.00 -11.23 21.94
C TRP A 401 7.03 -12.68 21.43
N LEU A 402 8.21 -13.22 21.10
CA LEU A 402 8.36 -14.61 20.63
C LEU A 402 7.95 -15.64 21.69
N ARG A 403 8.08 -15.31 22.98
CA ARG A 403 7.60 -16.16 24.08
C ARG A 403 6.08 -16.23 24.08
N ASP A 404 5.39 -15.10 23.94
CA ASP A 404 3.93 -15.05 23.88
C ASP A 404 3.40 -15.71 22.60
N TYR A 405 4.09 -15.49 21.48
CA TYR A 405 3.81 -16.15 20.21
C TYR A 405 3.94 -17.68 20.33
N ARG A 406 5.02 -18.18 20.95
CA ARG A 406 5.22 -19.62 21.21
C ARG A 406 4.07 -20.21 22.04
N ALA A 407 3.71 -19.55 23.15
CA ALA A 407 2.62 -20.00 24.01
C ALA A 407 1.28 -20.07 23.24
N ARG A 408 1.07 -19.17 22.27
CA ARG A 408 -0.11 -19.23 21.39
C ARG A 408 -0.02 -20.36 20.35
N LEU A 409 1.16 -20.62 19.79
CA LEU A 409 1.39 -21.73 18.87
C LEU A 409 1.19 -23.10 19.55
N GLU A 410 1.58 -23.25 20.81
CA GLU A 410 1.35 -24.47 21.60
C GLU A 410 -0.14 -24.81 21.66
N LYS A 411 -1.00 -23.83 21.97
CA LYS A 411 -2.46 -24.01 21.96
C LYS A 411 -3.01 -24.35 20.57
N ASP A 412 -2.40 -23.78 19.52
CA ASP A 412 -2.78 -24.08 18.13
C ASP A 412 -2.43 -25.53 17.77
N GLN A 413 -1.25 -25.98 18.19
CA GLN A 413 -0.78 -27.35 17.96
C GLN A 413 -1.62 -28.37 18.73
N GLU A 414 -1.93 -28.11 20.01
CA GLU A 414 -2.76 -28.97 20.85
C GLU A 414 -4.14 -29.22 20.22
N ALA A 415 -4.75 -28.20 19.62
CA ALA A 415 -6.04 -28.33 18.94
C ALA A 415 -5.99 -29.22 17.68
N SER A 416 -4.81 -29.40 17.06
CA SER A 416 -4.64 -30.22 15.86
C SER A 416 -4.54 -31.72 16.13
N GLY A 417 -4.11 -32.14 17.33
CA GLY A 417 -3.90 -33.54 17.71
C GLY A 417 -2.70 -34.26 17.04
N ASP A 418 -2.16 -33.72 15.94
CA ASP A 418 -0.95 -34.18 15.24
C ASP A 418 0.02 -33.00 15.04
N ALA A 419 1.12 -33.03 15.78
CA ALA A 419 2.13 -31.96 15.78
C ALA A 419 2.88 -31.84 14.44
N ALA A 420 3.14 -32.96 13.75
CA ALA A 420 3.89 -32.95 12.49
C ALA A 420 3.02 -32.40 11.36
N ALA A 421 1.76 -32.84 11.28
CA ALA A 421 0.79 -32.33 10.33
C ALA A 421 0.50 -30.84 10.57
N TRP A 422 0.32 -30.43 11.83
CA TRP A 422 0.14 -29.02 12.20
C TRP A 422 1.33 -28.15 11.76
N GLN A 423 2.56 -28.57 12.04
CA GLN A 423 3.75 -27.80 11.68
C GLN A 423 3.90 -27.67 10.16
N ALA A 424 3.61 -28.73 9.40
CA ALA A 424 3.63 -28.70 7.94
C ALA A 424 2.58 -27.72 7.39
N GLU A 425 1.36 -27.76 7.91
CA GLU A 425 0.27 -26.86 7.52
C GLU A 425 0.57 -25.41 7.89
N ARG A 426 1.07 -25.16 9.11
CA ARG A 426 1.53 -23.85 9.58
C ARG A 426 2.52 -23.24 8.60
N VAL A 427 3.60 -23.96 8.29
CA VAL A 427 4.65 -23.47 7.39
C VAL A 427 4.11 -23.23 5.98
N ARG A 428 3.26 -24.14 5.46
CA ARG A 428 2.63 -24.00 4.15
C ARG A 428 1.77 -22.73 4.07
N ILE A 429 0.91 -22.49 5.07
CA ILE A 429 0.06 -21.32 5.16
C ILE A 429 0.89 -20.04 5.28
N MET A 430 1.90 -20.01 6.16
CA MET A 430 2.76 -18.83 6.30
C MET A 430 3.50 -18.50 5.02
N ARG A 431 4.11 -19.50 4.34
CA ARG A 431 4.81 -19.28 3.06
C ARG A 431 3.87 -18.76 1.98
N ALA A 432 2.60 -19.19 1.95
CA ALA A 432 1.60 -18.69 1.00
C ALA A 432 1.03 -17.30 1.33
N ASN A 433 1.31 -16.73 2.52
CA ASN A 433 0.76 -15.44 2.96
C ASN A 433 1.84 -14.40 3.35
N ASN A 434 3.11 -14.83 3.46
CA ASN A 434 4.25 -13.97 3.78
C ASN A 434 5.18 -13.88 2.57
N PRO A 435 5.04 -12.82 1.75
CA PRO A 435 5.87 -12.68 0.56
C PRO A 435 7.34 -12.56 0.96
N LYS A 436 8.20 -13.17 0.15
CA LYS A 436 9.65 -12.98 0.17
C LYS A 436 10.04 -11.69 -0.56
N TYR A 437 9.24 -11.29 -1.55
CA TYR A 437 9.48 -10.14 -2.40
C TYR A 437 8.27 -9.21 -2.45
N VAL A 438 8.51 -7.92 -2.28
CA VAL A 438 7.55 -6.83 -2.56
C VAL A 438 8.25 -5.79 -3.43
N LEU A 439 7.49 -4.97 -4.16
CA LEU A 439 8.03 -3.90 -5.00
C LEU A 439 8.49 -2.71 -4.15
N ARG A 440 9.63 -2.88 -3.46
CA ARG A 440 10.27 -1.82 -2.68
C ARG A 440 10.66 -0.66 -3.60
N ASN A 441 10.66 0.56 -3.06
CA ASN A 441 10.93 1.76 -3.87
C ASN A 441 12.32 1.72 -4.54
N TYR A 442 13.34 1.21 -3.86
CA TYR A 442 14.69 1.10 -4.45
C TYR A 442 14.77 0.07 -5.60
N ILE A 443 13.95 -0.98 -5.55
CA ILE A 443 13.87 -2.00 -6.61
C ILE A 443 13.23 -1.37 -7.85
N ALA A 444 12.13 -0.64 -7.66
CA ALA A 444 11.49 0.11 -8.73
C ALA A 444 12.46 1.16 -9.32
N GLN A 445 13.18 1.89 -8.47
CA GLN A 445 14.14 2.90 -8.88
C GLN A 445 15.28 2.31 -9.73
N GLY A 446 15.88 1.19 -9.30
CA GLY A 446 16.91 0.52 -10.10
C GLY A 446 16.41 0.08 -11.48
N ALA A 447 15.16 -0.41 -11.56
CA ALA A 447 14.54 -0.76 -12.83
C ALA A 447 14.26 0.45 -13.73
N ILE A 448 13.89 1.58 -13.13
CA ILE A 448 13.67 2.86 -13.83
C ILE A 448 14.99 3.40 -14.39
N GLU A 449 16.04 3.45 -13.58
CA GLU A 449 17.36 3.95 -14.00
C GLU A 449 17.94 3.13 -15.15
N ALA A 450 17.82 1.79 -15.07
CA ALA A 450 18.21 0.92 -16.17
C ALA A 450 17.39 1.21 -17.44
N ALA A 451 16.07 1.33 -17.32
CA ALA A 451 15.18 1.57 -18.46
C ALA A 451 15.40 2.95 -19.11
N GLU A 452 15.73 3.98 -18.34
CA GLU A 452 16.08 5.32 -18.84
C GLU A 452 17.39 5.31 -19.65
N SER A 453 18.29 4.38 -19.36
CA SER A 453 19.49 4.12 -20.18
C SER A 453 19.23 3.22 -21.40
N GLY A 454 18.00 2.75 -21.58
CA GLY A 454 17.58 1.85 -22.66
C GLY A 454 17.67 0.36 -22.33
N ASP A 455 18.09 -0.01 -21.12
CA ASP A 455 18.12 -1.40 -20.65
C ASP A 455 16.82 -1.78 -19.92
N PHE A 456 15.94 -2.52 -20.61
CA PHE A 456 14.70 -3.03 -20.02
C PHE A 456 14.84 -4.41 -19.36
N SER A 457 16.05 -4.99 -19.32
CA SER A 457 16.28 -6.29 -18.71
C SER A 457 15.97 -6.29 -17.21
N GLU A 458 16.21 -5.18 -16.52
CA GLU A 458 15.90 -5.02 -15.10
C GLU A 458 14.40 -5.00 -14.82
N VAL A 459 13.63 -4.25 -15.61
CA VAL A 459 12.16 -4.23 -15.51
C VAL A 459 11.60 -5.64 -15.69
N ARG A 460 12.10 -6.41 -16.66
CA ARG A 460 11.66 -7.80 -16.91
C ARG A 460 12.02 -8.75 -15.77
N ARG A 461 13.23 -8.63 -15.21
CA ARG A 461 13.65 -9.43 -14.04
C ARG A 461 12.79 -9.13 -12.82
N VAL A 462 12.55 -7.85 -12.53
CA VAL A 462 11.69 -7.44 -11.42
C VAL A 462 10.26 -7.90 -11.64
N LEU A 463 9.71 -7.79 -12.85
CA LEU A 463 8.39 -8.35 -13.16
C LEU A 463 8.36 -9.87 -12.89
N LYS A 464 9.34 -10.62 -13.39
CA LYS A 464 9.40 -12.08 -13.20
C LYS A 464 9.45 -12.48 -11.72
N LEU A 465 10.21 -11.73 -10.93
CA LEU A 465 10.28 -11.91 -9.49
C LEU A 465 8.92 -11.69 -8.81
N LEU A 466 8.20 -10.65 -9.23
CA LEU A 466 6.90 -10.28 -8.69
C LEU A 466 5.77 -11.22 -9.13
N GLU A 467 5.96 -12.04 -10.17
CA GLU A 467 5.02 -13.12 -10.53
C GLU A 467 4.98 -14.24 -9.48
N THR A 468 6.05 -14.38 -8.69
CA THR A 468 6.19 -15.40 -7.63
C THR A 468 6.64 -14.78 -6.30
N PRO A 469 5.86 -13.86 -5.70
CA PRO A 469 6.32 -13.04 -4.58
C PRO A 469 6.52 -13.85 -3.29
N TYR A 470 5.90 -15.02 -3.18
CA TYR A 470 5.97 -15.93 -2.03
C TYR A 470 7.13 -16.95 -2.09
N GLY A 471 7.90 -16.95 -3.19
CA GLY A 471 8.94 -17.96 -3.46
C GLY A 471 8.40 -19.18 -4.22
N GLY A 472 9.29 -19.89 -4.92
CA GLY A 472 9.01 -21.06 -5.78
C GLY A 472 10.29 -21.65 -6.39
N GLU A 473 10.21 -22.65 -7.27
CA GLU A 473 11.38 -23.27 -7.94
C GLU A 473 12.23 -22.25 -8.74
N VAL A 474 11.61 -21.15 -9.19
CA VAL A 474 12.25 -20.02 -9.87
C VAL A 474 13.25 -19.26 -8.97
N ASP A 475 13.18 -19.43 -7.63
CA ASP A 475 14.21 -18.91 -6.72
C ASP A 475 15.60 -19.50 -7.03
N ALA A 476 15.68 -20.73 -7.57
CA ALA A 476 16.95 -21.36 -7.93
C ALA A 476 17.50 -20.83 -9.26
N GLU A 477 16.64 -20.63 -10.26
CA GLU A 477 17.04 -20.11 -11.59
C GLU A 477 17.32 -18.61 -11.57
N ALA A 478 16.52 -17.80 -10.88
CA ALA A 478 16.79 -16.36 -10.75
C ALA A 478 18.01 -16.07 -9.85
N ALA A 479 18.28 -16.92 -8.85
CA ALA A 479 19.53 -16.86 -8.09
C ALA A 479 20.74 -17.35 -8.91
N ALA A 480 20.56 -18.36 -9.77
CA ALA A 480 21.59 -18.84 -10.69
C ALA A 480 21.91 -17.82 -11.78
N GLU A 481 20.90 -17.20 -12.43
CA GLU A 481 21.09 -16.13 -13.43
C GLU A 481 21.70 -14.87 -12.80
N ALA A 482 21.34 -14.54 -11.55
CA ALA A 482 21.98 -13.44 -10.81
C ALA A 482 23.44 -13.76 -10.45
N SER A 483 23.79 -15.04 -10.27
CA SER A 483 25.15 -15.52 -10.03
C SER A 483 25.98 -15.55 -11.33
N GLU A 484 25.43 -16.01 -12.44
CA GLU A 484 26.09 -16.07 -13.75
C GLU A 484 26.32 -14.65 -14.32
N ALA A 485 25.34 -13.75 -14.23
CA ALA A 485 25.52 -12.35 -14.61
C ALA A 485 26.55 -11.61 -13.73
N ALA A 486 26.72 -12.03 -12.46
CA ALA A 486 27.74 -11.50 -11.58
C ALA A 486 29.16 -12.02 -11.91
N GLU A 487 29.29 -13.15 -12.60
CA GLU A 487 30.57 -13.64 -13.12
C GLU A 487 30.97 -12.99 -14.44
N GLU A 488 30.02 -12.67 -15.32
CA GLU A 488 30.30 -11.96 -16.58
C GLU A 488 30.55 -10.46 -16.39
N THR A 489 29.99 -9.84 -15.34
CA THR A 489 30.20 -8.41 -15.03
C THR A 489 31.32 -8.18 -14.01
N ARG A 490 32.44 -8.92 -14.10
CA ARG A 490 33.66 -8.65 -13.33
C ARG A 490 34.44 -7.47 -13.94
N GLY A 491 33.82 -6.29 -13.86
CA GLY A 491 34.39 -5.01 -14.27
C GLY A 491 33.65 -3.84 -13.62
N ALA A 492 34.13 -3.42 -12.44
CA ALA A 492 33.91 -2.10 -11.83
C ALA A 492 32.53 -1.71 -11.23
N ALA A 493 31.53 -2.59 -11.08
CA ALA A 493 30.31 -2.29 -10.31
C ALA A 493 30.02 -3.35 -9.23
N GLY A 494 29.63 -2.90 -8.02
CA GLY A 494 29.55 -3.73 -6.81
C GLY A 494 28.59 -4.92 -6.89
N ARG A 495 28.81 -5.94 -6.03
CA ARG A 495 27.95 -7.11 -5.87
C ARG A 495 26.47 -6.70 -5.81
N ARG A 496 25.68 -7.26 -6.73
CA ARG A 496 24.24 -7.04 -6.83
C ARG A 496 23.54 -7.52 -5.55
N ARG A 497 22.78 -6.65 -4.89
CA ARG A 497 22.04 -6.99 -3.66
C ARG A 497 20.86 -7.91 -3.99
N SER A 498 20.53 -8.81 -3.06
CA SER A 498 19.30 -9.61 -3.17
C SER A 498 18.06 -8.72 -3.10
N TYR A 499 17.05 -9.00 -3.91
CA TYR A 499 15.75 -8.33 -3.87
C TYR A 499 14.95 -8.59 -2.58
N SER A 500 15.32 -9.59 -1.80
CA SER A 500 14.75 -9.84 -0.46
C SER A 500 15.50 -9.10 0.66
N SER A 501 16.57 -8.35 0.33
CA SER A 501 17.34 -7.62 1.33
C SER A 501 16.65 -6.33 1.77
N LYS A 502 17.00 -5.86 2.98
CA LYS A 502 16.64 -4.52 3.46
C LYS A 502 17.11 -3.46 2.44
N PRO A 503 16.39 -2.35 2.30
CA PRO A 503 16.80 -1.26 1.42
C PRO A 503 18.22 -0.77 1.78
N PRO A 504 19.01 -0.33 0.79
CA PRO A 504 20.23 0.42 1.07
C PRO A 504 19.93 1.78 1.70
N LEU A 505 20.86 2.34 2.46
CA LEU A 505 20.67 3.63 3.17
C LEU A 505 20.22 4.77 2.26
N TRP A 506 20.76 4.87 1.05
CA TRP A 506 20.38 5.91 0.09
C TRP A 506 18.90 5.83 -0.32
N ALA A 507 18.26 4.65 -0.21
CA ALA A 507 16.86 4.49 -0.57
C ALA A 507 15.92 5.27 0.36
N ALA A 508 16.36 5.60 1.59
CA ALA A 508 15.58 6.43 2.50
C ALA A 508 15.42 7.88 2.01
N GLU A 509 16.23 8.32 1.05
CA GLU A 509 16.14 9.64 0.43
C GLU A 509 15.30 9.65 -0.86
N LEU A 510 14.76 8.49 -1.27
CA LEU A 510 13.88 8.41 -2.44
C LEU A 510 12.57 9.15 -2.18
N CYS A 511 12.36 10.21 -2.96
CA CYS A 511 11.11 10.95 -2.98
C CYS A 511 10.21 10.39 -4.08
N VAL A 512 9.02 9.91 -3.70
CA VAL A 512 7.98 9.49 -4.64
C VAL A 512 6.83 10.48 -4.57
N THR A 513 6.42 10.96 -5.75
CA THR A 513 5.45 12.04 -5.95
C THR A 513 4.43 11.70 -7.03
#